data_AF-A0A7Y2G033-F1
#
_entry.id   AF-A0A7Y2G033-F1
#
_cell.length_a   1.000
_cell.length_b   1.000
_cell.length_c   1.000
_cell.angle_alpha   90.00
_cell.angle_beta   90.00
_cell.angle_gamma   90.00
#
_symmetry.space_group_name_H-M   'P 1'
#
loop_
_entity.id
_entity.type
_entity.pdbx_description
1 polymer ?
#
loop_
_entity_poly.entity_id
_entity_poly.type
_entity_poly.pdbx_seq_one_letter_code
_entity_poly.pdbx_strand_id
1 'polypeptide(L)'
;MNVNKHWLLFVLTFVLVIPMQAQQDPAKVFDQIEGYWQGAFIKNNAHQRMDVQFFENEGKFLSLQIIEEWHPQFGEFQIPVEVDSAGTITMNTGHGKAKMNLDANNLEIIGQLENTAPVVYVHLKKTAPPPSDPFDIVEVTIDNSGIQLAGHLHIPKISTQQTAIIVVGGRGCYPGSTKYDLTAKMLREYGVATLVYNKRGTGKSSGDCDQATIEDLASDVRACKEFLENHPNGFQKIGVIGSSAGGWVMLKAQEKSDFDFLISVVGPSTSVKDQQIQSAVYGTEFYKLSEDSKTELLNYTELLCEAEASEKTFESISNLLLKAEENGWMELLDETDKPSSKDDIQNLWVRRHSFDPGKILSQFQNPYLAIYGDKDWIVPYKENVKRLNELFEGERAKLLKTVVAYNAEHGTEKEGKYINMKNEHSYWHFFRISPQVKIEIIQFLKDNGFI
;
A
#
# COMPACT_ATOMS: atom_id res chain seq x y z
N MET A 1 -39.04 -49.89 76.12
CA MET A 1 -40.35 -49.33 75.70
C MET A 1 -40.18 -48.64 74.36
N ASN A 2 -41.03 -49.03 73.42
CA ASN A 2 -41.15 -48.53 72.06
C ASN A 2 -41.61 -47.06 72.04
N VAL A 3 -40.98 -46.17 71.26
CA VAL A 3 -41.66 -45.00 70.65
C VAL A 3 -41.03 -44.69 69.29
N ASN A 4 -41.93 -44.42 68.34
CA ASN A 4 -41.81 -44.29 66.89
C ASN A 4 -41.10 -43.02 66.35
N LYS A 5 -40.50 -43.21 65.16
CA LYS A 5 -40.51 -42.40 63.92
C LYS A 5 -40.56 -40.86 63.99
N HIS A 6 -39.65 -40.20 63.28
CA HIS A 6 -39.91 -39.61 61.94
C HIS A 6 -38.60 -39.14 61.28
N TRP A 7 -38.40 -39.51 60.02
CA TRP A 7 -37.32 -39.04 59.15
C TRP A 7 -37.67 -37.64 58.63
N LEU A 8 -36.77 -36.68 58.83
CA LEU A 8 -36.80 -35.40 58.14
C LEU A 8 -36.30 -35.59 56.71
N LEU A 9 -37.15 -35.26 55.72
CA LEU A 9 -36.73 -35.03 54.34
C LEU A 9 -36.89 -33.52 54.08
N PHE A 10 -35.80 -32.76 54.23
CA PHE A 10 -35.73 -31.38 53.75
C PHE A 10 -35.32 -31.42 52.27
N VAL A 11 -36.25 -31.17 51.37
CA VAL A 11 -35.95 -30.91 49.95
C VAL A 11 -35.45 -29.47 49.86
N LEU A 12 -34.13 -29.30 49.82
CA LEU A 12 -33.48 -28.02 49.51
C LEU A 12 -33.64 -27.76 48.02
N THR A 13 -34.59 -26.91 47.65
CA THR A 13 -34.75 -26.38 46.30
C THR A 13 -33.63 -25.35 46.08
N PHE A 14 -32.56 -25.73 45.38
CA PHE A 14 -31.59 -24.77 44.85
C PHE A 14 -32.27 -24.00 43.71
N VAL A 15 -32.72 -22.78 44.00
CA VAL A 15 -33.04 -21.81 42.94
C VAL A 15 -31.70 -21.36 42.35
N LEU A 16 -31.39 -21.87 41.16
CA LEU A 16 -30.35 -21.34 40.29
C LEU A 16 -30.76 -19.91 39.91
N VAL A 17 -30.29 -18.92 40.67
CA VAL A 17 -30.32 -17.52 40.26
C VAL A 17 -29.27 -17.39 39.17
N ILE A 18 -29.70 -17.51 37.91
CA ILE A 18 -28.88 -17.05 36.78
C ILE A 18 -28.80 -15.53 36.94
N PRO A 19 -27.61 -14.94 37.16
CA PRO A 19 -27.51 -13.49 37.16
C PRO A 19 -27.96 -12.98 35.80
N MET A 20 -29.03 -12.17 35.76
CA MET A 20 -29.29 -11.32 34.60
C MET A 20 -28.02 -10.49 34.38
N GLN A 21 -27.30 -10.75 33.29
CA GLN A 21 -26.24 -9.85 32.85
C GLN A 21 -26.87 -8.46 32.71
N ALA A 22 -26.33 -7.49 33.45
CA ALA A 22 -26.78 -6.11 33.36
C ALA A 22 -26.56 -5.64 31.91
N GLN A 23 -27.64 -5.24 31.25
CA GLN A 23 -27.57 -4.68 29.91
C GLN A 23 -26.78 -3.37 29.98
N GLN A 24 -25.66 -3.31 29.27
CA GLN A 24 -24.92 -2.06 29.13
C GLN A 24 -25.57 -1.20 28.04
N ASP A 25 -25.67 0.09 28.32
CA ASP A 25 -26.07 1.10 27.35
C ASP A 25 -24.86 1.39 26.44
N PRO A 26 -24.93 1.11 25.12
CA PRO A 26 -23.84 1.37 24.19
C PRO A 26 -23.28 2.79 24.26
N ALA A 27 -24.14 3.79 24.52
CA ALA A 27 -23.72 5.19 24.62
C ALA A 27 -22.71 5.40 25.76
N LYS A 28 -22.90 4.73 26.91
CA LYS A 28 -21.95 4.82 28.03
C LYS A 28 -20.59 4.20 27.72
N VAL A 29 -20.58 3.13 26.92
CA VAL A 29 -19.32 2.50 26.51
C VAL A 29 -18.58 3.42 25.55
N PHE A 30 -19.29 4.03 24.59
CA PHE A 30 -18.73 5.02 23.67
C PHE A 30 -18.10 6.21 24.40
N ASP A 31 -18.80 6.82 25.35
CA ASP A 31 -18.28 7.91 26.18
C ASP A 31 -16.97 7.54 26.90
N GLN A 32 -16.86 6.27 27.34
CA GLN A 32 -15.68 5.79 28.06
C GLN A 32 -14.50 5.47 27.14
N ILE A 33 -14.76 4.97 25.92
CA ILE A 33 -13.70 4.61 24.97
C ILE A 33 -13.27 5.76 24.06
N GLU A 34 -14.04 6.84 23.94
CA GLU A 34 -13.67 8.01 23.15
C GLU A 34 -12.26 8.52 23.52
N GLY A 35 -11.47 8.86 22.51
CA GLY A 35 -10.09 9.32 22.63
C GLY A 35 -9.06 8.39 22.00
N TYR A 36 -7.82 8.49 22.46
CA TYR A 36 -6.65 7.86 21.84
C TYR A 36 -6.18 6.63 22.63
N TRP A 37 -5.79 5.60 21.88
CA TRP A 37 -5.37 4.31 22.41
C TRP A 37 -4.15 3.81 21.65
N GLN A 38 -3.23 3.17 22.37
CA GLN A 38 -2.04 2.54 21.79
C GLN A 38 -1.96 1.08 22.22
N GLY A 39 -1.51 0.22 21.32
CA GLY A 39 -1.38 -1.18 21.64
C GLY A 39 -0.94 -2.02 20.47
N ALA A 40 -1.40 -3.27 20.42
CA ALA A 40 -0.97 -4.21 19.41
C ALA A 40 -1.94 -5.37 19.19
N PHE A 41 -1.81 -5.98 18.01
CA PHE A 41 -2.15 -7.39 17.81
C PHE A 41 -1.04 -8.24 18.38
N ILE A 42 -1.37 -9.25 19.17
CA ILE A 42 -0.39 -10.12 19.86
C ILE A 42 -0.69 -11.56 19.47
N LYS A 43 0.32 -12.27 18.95
CA LYS A 43 0.23 -13.70 18.63
C LYS A 43 1.45 -14.42 19.18
N ASN A 44 1.23 -15.27 20.18
CA ASN A 44 2.27 -15.95 20.94
C ASN A 44 3.30 -14.96 21.52
N ASN A 45 4.52 -14.96 20.98
CA ASN A 45 5.65 -14.12 21.39
C ASN A 45 5.94 -12.96 20.43
N ALA A 46 5.03 -12.67 19.50
CA ALA A 46 5.16 -11.58 18.53
C ALA A 46 4.01 -10.57 18.67
N HIS A 47 4.25 -9.33 18.25
CA HIS A 47 3.22 -8.30 18.21
C HIS A 47 3.34 -7.43 16.95
N GLN A 48 2.20 -6.88 16.50
CA GLN A 48 2.10 -5.83 15.49
C GLN A 48 1.48 -4.61 16.16
N ARG A 49 2.24 -3.51 16.27
CA ARG A 49 1.75 -2.27 16.89
C ARG A 49 0.61 -1.67 16.08
N MET A 50 -0.36 -1.11 16.79
CA MET A 50 -1.44 -0.28 16.24
C MET A 50 -1.80 0.84 17.20
N ASP A 51 -2.14 2.00 16.64
CA ASP A 51 -2.73 3.11 17.37
C ASP A 51 -4.19 3.29 16.90
N VAL A 52 -5.09 3.65 17.81
CA VAL A 52 -6.52 3.81 17.51
C VAL A 52 -7.05 5.08 18.14
N GLN A 53 -7.76 5.88 17.35
CA GLN A 53 -8.57 6.98 17.86
C GLN A 53 -10.05 6.63 17.72
N PHE A 54 -10.78 6.61 18.83
CA PHE A 54 -12.24 6.46 18.84
C PHE A 54 -12.90 7.83 18.92
N PHE A 55 -13.90 8.07 18.07
CA PHE A 55 -14.61 9.34 17.99
C PHE A 55 -15.99 9.19 17.37
N GLU A 56 -16.91 10.11 17.68
CA GLU A 56 -18.18 10.22 16.98
C GLU A 56 -18.06 11.15 15.76
N ASN A 57 -18.66 10.74 14.64
CA ASN A 57 -18.82 11.58 13.46
C ASN A 57 -20.17 11.31 12.80
N GLU A 58 -20.97 12.37 12.62
CA GLU A 58 -22.29 12.31 11.97
C GLU A 58 -23.21 11.20 12.55
N GLY A 59 -23.21 11.01 13.88
CA GLY A 59 -24.04 10.02 14.56
C GLY A 59 -23.54 8.57 14.44
N LYS A 60 -22.33 8.36 13.91
CA LYS A 60 -21.63 7.06 13.90
C LYS A 60 -20.43 7.12 14.82
N PHE A 61 -20.26 6.09 15.65
CA PHE A 61 -19.02 5.92 16.41
C PHE A 61 -17.99 5.18 15.56
N LEU A 62 -16.83 5.79 15.36
CA LEU A 62 -15.81 5.35 14.44
C LEU A 62 -14.48 5.11 15.19
N SER A 63 -13.66 4.24 14.60
CA SER A 63 -12.27 4.05 14.96
C SER A 63 -11.39 4.46 13.79
N LEU A 64 -10.50 5.42 13.99
CA LEU A 64 -9.37 5.67 13.08
C LEU A 64 -8.23 4.76 13.54
N GLN A 65 -7.94 3.73 12.75
CA GLN A 65 -6.87 2.78 13.05
C GLN A 65 -5.61 3.15 12.26
N ILE A 66 -4.46 3.14 12.92
CA ILE A 66 -3.17 3.53 12.37
C ILE A 66 -2.18 2.38 12.56
N ILE A 67 -1.72 1.80 11.45
CA ILE A 67 -0.71 0.73 11.45
C ILE A 67 0.41 1.16 10.50
N GLU A 68 1.49 1.71 11.07
CA GLU A 68 2.60 2.32 10.32
C GLU A 68 3.28 1.37 9.31
N GLU A 69 3.24 0.06 9.58
CA GLU A 69 3.89 -0.98 8.76
C GLU A 69 2.89 -1.74 7.84
N TRP A 70 1.67 -1.24 7.67
CA TRP A 70 0.67 -1.86 6.79
C TRP A 70 0.86 -1.50 5.31
N HIS A 71 -0.06 -1.93 4.46
CA HIS A 71 -0.05 -1.69 3.01
C HIS A 71 -0.08 -0.17 2.66
N PRO A 72 0.69 0.29 1.64
CA PRO A 72 0.85 1.71 1.24
C PRO A 72 -0.47 2.46 1.01
N GLN A 73 -1.52 1.74 0.63
CA GLN A 73 -2.83 2.30 0.30
C GLN A 73 -3.81 2.38 1.49
N PHE A 74 -3.53 1.73 2.63
CA PHE A 74 -4.53 1.49 3.69
C PHE A 74 -4.04 1.65 5.14
N GLY A 75 -2.99 2.44 5.39
CA GLY A 75 -2.41 2.54 6.75
C GLY A 75 -3.22 3.39 7.74
N GLU A 76 -4.22 4.13 7.27
CA GLU A 76 -5.21 4.84 8.09
C GLU A 76 -6.61 4.56 7.56
N PHE A 77 -7.50 4.04 8.43
CA PHE A 77 -8.84 3.67 8.01
C PHE A 77 -9.86 3.97 9.12
N GLN A 78 -10.97 4.59 8.73
CA GLN A 78 -12.10 4.85 9.62
C GLN A 78 -13.08 3.69 9.53
N ILE A 79 -13.28 2.99 10.65
CA ILE A 79 -14.15 1.81 10.72
C ILE A 79 -15.24 2.03 11.75
N PRO A 80 -16.51 1.72 11.43
CA PRO A 80 -17.57 1.71 12.41
C PRO A 80 -17.27 0.78 13.60
N VAL A 81 -17.62 1.25 14.78
CA VAL A 81 -17.49 0.48 16.02
C VAL A 81 -18.89 0.16 16.53
N GLU A 82 -19.12 -1.11 16.83
CA GLU A 82 -20.38 -1.61 17.35
C GLU A 82 -20.20 -2.01 18.82
N VAL A 83 -21.20 -1.74 19.65
CA VAL A 83 -21.26 -2.22 21.04
C VAL A 83 -22.57 -2.96 21.23
N ASP A 84 -22.48 -4.23 21.65
CA ASP A 84 -23.65 -5.05 21.93
C ASP A 84 -24.25 -4.76 23.32
N SER A 85 -25.39 -5.40 23.63
CA SER A 85 -26.08 -5.24 24.90
C SER A 85 -25.29 -5.73 26.12
N ALA A 86 -24.22 -6.51 25.91
CA ALA A 86 -23.30 -6.96 26.97
C ALA A 86 -22.09 -6.02 27.13
N GLY A 87 -22.00 -4.94 26.35
CA GLY A 87 -20.87 -4.02 26.36
C GLY A 87 -19.67 -4.55 25.56
N THR A 88 -19.87 -5.54 24.71
CA THR A 88 -18.80 -6.04 23.84
C THR A 88 -18.58 -5.09 22.68
N ILE A 89 -17.36 -4.60 22.56
CA ILE A 89 -16.91 -3.73 21.47
C ILE A 89 -16.49 -4.62 20.30
N THR A 90 -16.97 -4.30 19.11
CA THR A 90 -16.68 -5.02 17.88
C THR A 90 -16.30 -4.05 16.76
N MET A 91 -15.21 -4.33 16.05
CA MET A 91 -14.80 -3.54 14.87
C MET A 91 -13.97 -4.40 13.89
N ASN A 92 -14.03 -4.09 12.60
CA ASN A 92 -13.09 -4.67 11.63
C ASN A 92 -11.70 -4.05 11.81
N THR A 93 -10.65 -4.82 11.59
CA THR A 93 -9.26 -4.37 11.63
C THR A 93 -8.49 -4.89 10.41
N GLY A 94 -7.26 -4.43 10.21
CA GLY A 94 -6.38 -4.93 9.15
C GLY A 94 -6.11 -6.44 9.21
N HIS A 95 -6.25 -7.07 10.38
CA HIS A 95 -6.03 -8.52 10.56
C HIS A 95 -7.31 -9.34 10.73
N GLY A 96 -8.48 -8.72 10.61
CA GLY A 96 -9.79 -9.38 10.79
C GLY A 96 -10.67 -8.66 11.81
N LYS A 97 -11.83 -9.26 12.10
CA LYS A 97 -12.82 -8.69 13.03
C LYS A 97 -12.39 -8.89 14.49
N ALA A 98 -12.26 -7.80 15.24
CA ALA A 98 -11.91 -7.82 16.65
C ALA A 98 -13.16 -7.80 17.53
N LYS A 99 -13.16 -8.64 18.58
CA LYS A 99 -14.16 -8.66 19.65
C LYS A 99 -13.46 -8.39 20.98
N MET A 100 -13.88 -7.33 21.68
CA MET A 100 -13.14 -6.77 22.81
C MET A 100 -14.07 -6.30 23.93
N ASN A 101 -13.51 -6.09 25.12
CA ASN A 101 -14.19 -5.51 26.27
C ASN A 101 -13.31 -4.43 26.91
N LEU A 102 -13.96 -3.42 27.47
CA LEU A 102 -13.32 -2.33 28.21
C LEU A 102 -13.17 -2.71 29.69
N ASP A 103 -11.94 -2.60 30.21
CA ASP A 103 -11.67 -2.42 31.63
C ASP A 103 -11.56 -0.90 31.91
N ALA A 104 -12.68 -0.31 32.32
CA ALA A 104 -12.77 1.13 32.55
C ALA A 104 -11.92 1.61 33.73
N ASN A 105 -11.57 0.73 34.68
CA ASN A 105 -10.77 1.11 35.86
C ASN A 105 -9.29 1.22 35.50
N ASN A 106 -8.80 0.30 34.67
CA ASN A 106 -7.40 0.29 34.22
C ASN A 106 -7.19 1.05 32.90
N LEU A 107 -8.27 1.51 32.27
CA LEU A 107 -8.25 2.16 30.95
C LEU A 107 -7.60 1.29 29.88
N GLU A 108 -8.00 0.01 29.86
CA GLU A 108 -7.52 -0.98 28.91
C GLU A 108 -8.68 -1.59 28.12
N ILE A 109 -8.49 -1.78 26.82
CA ILE A 109 -9.40 -2.57 25.99
C ILE A 109 -8.65 -3.85 25.61
N ILE A 110 -9.24 -4.99 25.94
CA ILE A 110 -8.66 -6.32 25.68
C ILE A 110 -9.62 -7.17 24.88
N GLY A 111 -9.10 -8.04 24.04
CA GLY A 111 -9.91 -8.96 23.27
C GLY A 111 -9.10 -9.81 22.32
N GLN A 112 -9.74 -10.27 21.26
CA GLN A 112 -9.12 -11.10 20.25
C GLN A 112 -9.80 -10.96 18.89
N LEU A 113 -9.10 -11.41 17.84
CA LEU A 113 -9.67 -11.55 16.52
C LEU A 113 -10.54 -12.81 16.43
N GLU A 114 -11.71 -12.67 15.82
CA GLU A 114 -12.61 -13.79 15.53
C GLU A 114 -11.97 -14.76 14.53
N ASN A 115 -12.25 -16.06 14.70
CA ASN A 115 -11.86 -17.12 13.76
C ASN A 115 -10.34 -17.24 13.50
N THR A 116 -9.49 -16.89 14.46
CA THR A 116 -8.03 -17.05 14.35
C THR A 116 -7.52 -18.25 15.16
N ALA A 117 -6.66 -19.07 14.54
CA ALA A 117 -5.98 -20.20 15.19
C ALA A 117 -4.48 -20.21 14.82
N PRO A 118 -3.55 -20.10 15.79
CA PRO A 118 -3.81 -19.75 17.19
C PRO A 118 -4.35 -18.32 17.32
N VAL A 119 -4.95 -18.04 18.48
CA VAL A 119 -5.63 -16.77 18.79
C VAL A 119 -4.68 -15.59 18.59
N VAL A 120 -5.19 -14.54 17.93
CA VAL A 120 -4.56 -13.22 17.89
C VAL A 120 -5.28 -12.32 18.88
N TYR A 121 -4.60 -11.93 19.94
CA TYR A 121 -5.13 -11.01 20.94
C TYR A 121 -5.03 -9.56 20.48
N VAL A 122 -5.94 -8.73 20.96
CA VAL A 122 -5.89 -7.28 20.85
C VAL A 122 -5.75 -6.71 22.25
N HIS A 123 -4.77 -5.85 22.47
CA HIS A 123 -4.61 -5.14 23.74
C HIS A 123 -4.29 -3.69 23.46
N LEU A 124 -5.14 -2.79 23.96
CA LEU A 124 -5.06 -1.34 23.81
C LEU A 124 -5.06 -0.67 25.18
N LYS A 125 -4.29 0.40 25.31
CA LYS A 125 -4.20 1.23 26.52
C LYS A 125 -4.53 2.67 26.17
N LYS A 126 -5.37 3.30 26.98
CA LYS A 126 -5.75 4.71 26.77
C LYS A 126 -4.53 5.60 26.95
N THR A 127 -4.38 6.59 26.09
CA THR A 127 -3.28 7.56 26.14
C THR A 127 -3.81 8.99 25.96
N ALA A 128 -2.96 9.96 26.28
CA ALA A 128 -3.24 11.34 25.91
C ALA A 128 -3.23 11.50 24.38
N PRO A 129 -3.94 12.49 23.82
CA PRO A 129 -3.80 12.85 22.42
C PRO A 129 -2.32 13.04 22.04
N PRO A 130 -1.90 12.60 20.84
CA PRO A 130 -0.57 12.89 20.36
C PRO A 130 -0.36 14.42 20.32
N PRO A 131 0.90 14.90 20.43
CA PRO A 131 1.21 16.31 20.24
C PRO A 131 0.66 16.82 18.91
N SER A 132 0.39 18.11 18.81
CA SER A 132 -0.04 18.74 17.56
C SER A 132 0.89 18.35 16.41
N ASP A 133 0.31 18.09 15.24
CA ASP A 133 1.05 17.60 14.08
C ASP A 133 2.27 18.48 13.78
N PRO A 134 3.48 17.89 13.67
CA PRO A 134 4.70 18.62 13.33
C PRO A 134 4.77 18.95 11.83
N PHE A 135 3.62 19.04 11.16
CA PHE A 135 3.49 19.29 9.74
C PHE A 135 2.17 20.02 9.46
N ASP A 136 2.05 20.57 8.24
CA ASP A 136 0.82 21.05 7.64
C ASP A 136 0.50 20.20 6.40
N ILE A 137 -0.78 19.99 6.11
CA ILE A 137 -1.23 19.35 4.89
C ILE A 137 -2.12 20.34 4.16
N VAL A 138 -1.65 20.83 3.02
CA VAL A 138 -2.32 21.89 2.26
C VAL A 138 -2.91 21.28 0.99
N GLU A 139 -4.21 21.45 0.78
CA GLU A 139 -4.85 21.09 -0.50
C GLU A 139 -4.31 22.02 -1.60
N VAL A 140 -3.93 21.45 -2.74
CA VAL A 140 -3.35 22.18 -3.86
C VAL A 140 -4.04 21.84 -5.17
N THR A 141 -4.02 22.80 -6.09
CA THR A 141 -4.43 22.63 -7.49
C THR A 141 -3.29 23.10 -8.37
N ILE A 142 -2.89 22.27 -9.32
CA ILE A 142 -1.74 22.47 -10.19
C ILE A 142 -2.23 22.49 -11.64
N ASP A 143 -2.00 23.61 -12.31
CA ASP A 143 -2.36 23.76 -13.73
C ASP A 143 -1.33 23.03 -14.62
N ASN A 144 -1.81 22.26 -15.58
CA ASN A 144 -1.01 21.64 -16.64
C ASN A 144 -1.73 21.77 -17.98
N SER A 145 -1.42 22.82 -18.74
CA SER A 145 -1.90 23.01 -20.12
C SER A 145 -3.42 22.81 -20.31
N GLY A 146 -4.23 23.38 -19.41
CA GLY A 146 -5.70 23.34 -19.49
C GLY A 146 -6.38 22.23 -18.70
N ILE A 147 -5.61 21.34 -18.07
CA ILE A 147 -6.13 20.46 -17.00
C ILE A 147 -5.64 20.93 -15.62
N GLN A 148 -6.38 20.57 -14.59
CA GLN A 148 -6.07 20.83 -13.19
C GLN A 148 -5.83 19.52 -12.46
N LEU A 149 -4.66 19.39 -11.85
CA LEU A 149 -4.31 18.28 -10.98
C LEU A 149 -4.57 18.67 -9.54
N ALA A 150 -5.35 17.87 -8.82
CA ALA A 150 -5.66 18.09 -7.42
C ALA A 150 -4.82 17.17 -6.52
N GLY A 151 -4.34 17.70 -5.40
CA GLY A 151 -3.46 16.98 -4.49
C GLY A 151 -3.35 17.62 -3.13
N HIS A 152 -2.38 17.13 -2.35
CA HIS A 152 -1.95 17.75 -1.11
C HIS A 152 -0.44 17.90 -1.07
N LEU A 153 0.01 19.05 -0.56
CA LEU A 153 1.39 19.29 -0.19
C LEU A 153 1.54 19.10 1.32
N HIS A 154 2.36 18.12 1.70
CA HIS A 154 2.71 17.81 3.08
C HIS A 154 3.96 18.59 3.43
N ILE A 155 3.85 19.53 4.37
CA ILE A 155 4.93 20.47 4.72
C ILE A 155 5.36 20.18 6.16
N PRO A 156 6.57 19.67 6.40
CA PRO A 156 7.09 19.52 7.75
C PRO A 156 7.35 20.90 8.38
N LYS A 157 6.98 21.08 9.66
CA LYS A 157 7.24 22.31 10.41
C LYS A 157 8.70 22.45 10.81
N ILE A 158 9.38 21.33 10.94
CA ILE A 158 10.82 21.27 11.22
C ILE A 158 11.47 20.61 10.01
N SER A 159 12.23 21.40 9.26
CA SER A 159 13.02 20.91 8.13
C SER A 159 14.40 21.55 8.16
N THR A 160 15.42 20.71 8.02
CA THR A 160 16.84 21.08 7.94
C THR A 160 17.26 21.45 6.52
N GLN A 161 16.49 21.05 5.51
CA GLN A 161 16.81 21.17 4.09
C GLN A 161 15.59 21.62 3.29
N GLN A 162 15.78 22.40 2.22
CA GLN A 162 14.68 22.77 1.31
C GLN A 162 14.41 21.66 0.29
N THR A 163 14.18 20.43 0.77
CA THR A 163 13.93 19.25 -0.06
C THR A 163 12.44 18.97 -0.20
N ALA A 164 12.01 18.71 -1.44
CA ALA A 164 10.67 18.22 -1.75
C ALA A 164 10.71 16.94 -2.60
N ILE A 165 9.70 16.08 -2.43
CA ILE A 165 9.52 14.85 -3.22
C ILE A 165 8.12 14.81 -3.81
N ILE A 166 8.03 14.47 -5.10
CA ILE A 166 6.76 14.18 -5.77
C ILE A 166 6.50 12.67 -5.71
N VAL A 167 5.28 12.28 -5.32
CA VAL A 167 4.86 10.87 -5.32
C VAL A 167 4.07 10.56 -6.59
N VAL A 168 4.53 9.55 -7.34
CA VAL A 168 3.91 9.08 -8.59
C VAL A 168 3.42 7.64 -8.39
N GLY A 169 2.10 7.47 -8.38
CA GLY A 169 1.46 6.17 -8.21
C GLY A 169 1.63 5.23 -9.41
N GLY A 170 1.39 3.94 -9.19
CA GLY A 170 1.47 2.86 -10.19
C GLY A 170 0.36 2.90 -11.25
N ARG A 171 0.10 1.75 -11.88
CA ARG A 171 -0.94 1.57 -12.91
C ARG A 171 -2.34 1.87 -12.35
N GLY A 172 -3.28 2.20 -13.24
CA GLY A 172 -4.69 2.34 -12.92
C GLY A 172 -5.14 3.79 -12.67
N CYS A 173 -6.44 3.99 -12.84
CA CYS A 173 -7.10 5.30 -12.87
C CYS A 173 -8.03 5.49 -11.66
N TYR A 174 -7.51 5.18 -10.46
CA TYR A 174 -8.24 5.31 -9.21
C TYR A 174 -7.76 6.53 -8.42
N PRO A 175 -8.67 7.28 -7.76
CA PRO A 175 -8.27 8.33 -6.85
C PRO A 175 -7.57 7.75 -5.62
N GLY A 176 -6.40 8.30 -5.29
CA GLY A 176 -5.74 8.04 -4.01
C GLY A 176 -6.19 9.03 -2.94
N SER A 177 -6.06 8.64 -1.68
CA SER A 177 -6.21 9.58 -0.57
C SER A 177 -4.92 10.39 -0.39
N THR A 178 -4.77 11.44 -1.20
CA THR A 178 -3.55 12.26 -1.20
C THR A 178 -3.25 12.89 0.16
N LYS A 179 -4.27 13.20 0.98
CA LYS A 179 -4.12 13.72 2.36
C LYS A 179 -3.56 12.70 3.35
N TYR A 180 -3.88 11.42 3.18
CA TYR A 180 -3.52 10.34 4.11
C TYR A 180 -2.46 9.40 3.49
N ASP A 181 -1.69 9.88 2.51
CA ASP A 181 -0.66 9.10 1.85
C ASP A 181 0.47 8.72 2.82
N LEU A 182 0.80 7.43 2.89
CA LEU A 182 1.77 6.90 3.85
C LEU A 182 3.21 7.24 3.49
N THR A 183 3.53 7.40 2.20
CA THR A 183 4.87 7.81 1.77
C THR A 183 5.10 9.26 2.19
N ALA A 184 4.11 10.13 1.99
CA ALA A 184 4.16 11.51 2.44
C ALA A 184 4.19 11.62 3.97
N LYS A 185 3.40 10.79 4.68
CA LYS A 185 3.46 10.71 6.14
C LYS A 185 4.84 10.32 6.66
N MET A 186 5.44 9.28 6.06
CA MET A 186 6.78 8.85 6.43
C MET A 186 7.83 9.93 6.16
N LEU A 187 7.81 10.54 4.97
CA LEU A 187 8.81 11.52 4.57
C LEU A 187 8.76 12.82 5.39
N ARG A 188 7.57 13.32 5.71
CA ARG A 188 7.43 14.55 6.52
C ARG A 188 7.91 14.37 7.96
N GLU A 189 7.86 13.16 8.51
CA GLU A 189 8.45 12.85 9.83
C GLU A 189 9.99 13.02 9.83
N TYR A 190 10.63 12.94 8.66
CA TYR A 190 12.06 13.18 8.47
C TYR A 190 12.36 14.55 7.84
N GLY A 191 11.43 15.49 7.89
CA GLY A 191 11.69 16.87 7.46
C GLY A 191 11.64 17.09 5.95
N VAL A 192 11.07 16.16 5.17
CA VAL A 192 10.92 16.30 3.71
C VAL A 192 9.51 16.77 3.36
N ALA A 193 9.40 17.81 2.52
CA ALA A 193 8.11 18.18 1.96
C ALA A 193 7.70 17.19 0.87
N THR A 194 6.42 16.79 0.84
CA THR A 194 5.97 15.77 -0.11
C THR A 194 4.70 16.21 -0.81
N LEU A 195 4.74 16.23 -2.15
CA LEU A 195 3.59 16.51 -2.99
C LEU A 195 2.99 15.19 -3.47
N VAL A 196 1.73 14.96 -3.11
CA VAL A 196 0.95 13.82 -3.60
C VAL A 196 -0.24 14.35 -4.38
N TYR A 197 -0.39 13.91 -5.63
CA TYR A 197 -1.44 14.38 -6.52
C TYR A 197 -2.23 13.19 -7.08
N ASN A 198 -3.49 13.43 -7.42
CA ASN A 198 -4.29 12.49 -8.19
C ASN A 198 -3.95 12.65 -9.67
N LYS A 199 -3.78 11.53 -10.38
CA LYS A 199 -3.61 11.52 -11.84
C LYS A 199 -4.75 12.32 -12.50
N ARG A 200 -4.48 12.91 -13.66
CA ARG A 200 -5.54 13.52 -14.48
C ARG A 200 -6.75 12.61 -14.60
N GLY A 201 -7.96 13.15 -14.51
CA GLY A 201 -9.22 12.40 -14.57
C GLY A 201 -9.55 11.56 -13.34
N THR A 202 -8.74 11.58 -12.27
CA THR A 202 -9.07 10.88 -11.02
C THR A 202 -9.24 11.85 -9.86
N GLY A 203 -10.11 11.48 -8.91
CA GLY A 203 -10.36 12.29 -7.71
C GLY A 203 -10.96 13.64 -8.07
N LYS A 204 -10.30 14.72 -7.63
CA LYS A 204 -10.67 16.10 -8.00
C LYS A 204 -9.87 16.63 -9.21
N SER A 205 -8.96 15.84 -9.78
CA SER A 205 -8.21 16.24 -10.97
C SER A 205 -9.11 16.18 -12.20
N SER A 206 -9.05 17.19 -13.05
CA SER A 206 -9.76 17.20 -14.34
C SER A 206 -9.03 16.36 -15.40
N GLY A 207 -9.64 16.21 -16.57
CA GLY A 207 -9.09 15.43 -17.69
C GLY A 207 -9.62 14.01 -17.72
N ASP A 208 -8.93 13.13 -18.44
CA ASP A 208 -9.31 11.73 -18.65
C ASP A 208 -8.06 10.85 -18.49
N CYS A 209 -8.11 9.94 -17.52
CA CYS A 209 -7.01 9.01 -17.23
C CYS A 209 -6.96 7.85 -18.23
N ASP A 210 -8.12 7.39 -18.68
CA ASP A 210 -8.25 6.23 -19.56
C ASP A 210 -7.77 6.52 -20.98
N GLN A 211 -7.71 7.80 -21.35
CA GLN A 211 -7.14 8.28 -22.62
C GLN A 211 -5.70 8.80 -22.48
N ALA A 212 -5.16 8.91 -21.26
CA ALA A 212 -3.83 9.46 -21.03
C ALA A 212 -2.72 8.57 -21.59
N THR A 213 -1.71 9.15 -22.21
CA THR A 213 -0.49 8.44 -22.61
C THR A 213 0.60 8.54 -21.54
N ILE A 214 1.73 7.86 -21.72
CA ILE A 214 2.88 8.09 -20.83
C ILE A 214 3.44 9.53 -20.94
N GLU A 215 3.32 10.17 -22.10
CA GLU A 215 3.74 11.57 -22.30
C GLU A 215 2.88 12.54 -21.48
N ASP A 216 1.58 12.27 -21.42
CA ASP A 216 0.63 13.00 -20.62
C ASP A 216 0.96 12.90 -19.12
N LEU A 217 1.11 11.67 -18.63
CA LEU A 217 1.42 11.42 -17.22
C LEU A 217 2.79 12.03 -16.85
N ALA A 218 3.78 11.98 -17.74
CA ALA A 218 5.07 12.63 -17.52
C ALA A 218 4.96 14.16 -17.49
N SER A 219 4.09 14.75 -18.32
CA SER A 219 3.80 16.20 -18.27
C SER A 219 3.13 16.60 -16.97
N ASP A 220 2.31 15.75 -16.37
CA ASP A 220 1.71 15.98 -15.05
C ASP A 220 2.80 16.09 -13.98
N VAL A 221 3.75 15.14 -13.95
CA VAL A 221 4.88 15.17 -13.01
C VAL A 221 5.77 16.40 -13.22
N ARG A 222 6.02 16.80 -14.48
CA ARG A 222 6.73 18.05 -14.81
C ARG A 222 6.02 19.27 -14.20
N ALA A 223 4.70 19.38 -14.36
CA ALA A 223 3.92 20.49 -13.80
C ALA A 223 3.96 20.49 -12.27
N CYS A 224 3.93 19.32 -11.63
CA CYS A 224 4.13 19.19 -10.19
C CYS A 224 5.51 19.69 -9.74
N LYS A 225 6.57 19.43 -10.52
CA LYS A 225 7.91 19.97 -10.25
C LYS A 225 7.95 21.48 -10.38
N GLU A 226 7.41 22.03 -11.46
CA GLU A 226 7.34 23.49 -11.68
C GLU A 226 6.56 24.19 -10.56
N PHE A 227 5.48 23.58 -10.07
CA PHE A 227 4.74 24.07 -8.92
C PHE A 227 5.63 24.15 -7.66
N LEU A 228 6.43 23.12 -7.38
CA LEU A 228 7.33 23.10 -6.22
C LEU A 228 8.50 24.09 -6.36
N GLU A 229 9.09 24.23 -7.55
CA GLU A 229 10.16 25.20 -7.82
C GLU A 229 9.71 26.64 -7.58
N ASN A 230 8.44 26.95 -7.89
CA ASN A 230 7.87 28.28 -7.70
C ASN A 230 7.17 28.46 -6.35
N HIS A 231 7.20 27.45 -5.47
CA HIS A 231 6.51 27.51 -4.19
C HIS A 231 7.22 28.49 -3.22
N PRO A 232 6.49 29.30 -2.42
CA PRO A 232 7.09 30.27 -1.50
C PRO A 232 8.06 29.71 -0.45
N ASN A 233 7.97 28.41 -0.14
CA ASN A 233 8.90 27.73 0.75
C ASN A 233 10.31 27.54 0.14
N GLY A 234 10.47 27.80 -1.17
CA GLY A 234 11.75 27.85 -1.86
C GLY A 234 12.46 26.50 -1.94
N PHE A 235 11.78 25.44 -2.36
CA PHE A 235 12.39 24.11 -2.49
C PHE A 235 13.57 24.14 -3.48
N GLN A 236 14.74 23.68 -3.04
CA GLN A 236 15.98 23.67 -3.81
C GLN A 236 16.36 22.30 -4.34
N LYS A 237 15.93 21.24 -3.64
CA LYS A 237 16.19 19.84 -4.00
C LYS A 237 14.88 19.13 -4.26
N ILE A 238 14.60 18.82 -5.51
CA ILE A 238 13.32 18.22 -5.90
C ILE A 238 13.58 16.85 -6.52
N GLY A 239 13.20 15.82 -5.78
CA GLY A 239 13.21 14.45 -6.24
C GLY A 239 11.81 13.93 -6.54
N VAL A 240 11.77 12.69 -6.98
CA VAL A 240 10.51 12.00 -7.30
C VAL A 240 10.60 10.53 -6.91
N ILE A 241 9.51 10.04 -6.31
CA ILE A 241 9.30 8.62 -6.00
C ILE A 241 8.26 8.07 -6.99
N GLY A 242 8.64 7.05 -7.76
CA GLY A 242 7.74 6.30 -8.63
C GLY A 242 7.53 4.88 -8.10
N SER A 243 6.27 4.46 -7.95
CA SER A 243 5.93 3.08 -7.59
C SER A 243 5.38 2.29 -8.77
N SER A 244 5.84 1.06 -8.98
CA SER A 244 5.36 0.18 -10.07
C SER A 244 5.40 0.91 -11.42
N ALA A 245 4.31 0.98 -12.18
CA ALA A 245 4.26 1.72 -13.44
C ALA A 245 4.59 3.23 -13.32
N GLY A 246 4.46 3.80 -12.12
CA GLY A 246 4.91 5.15 -11.80
C GLY A 246 6.42 5.33 -11.96
N GLY A 247 7.21 4.25 -11.90
CA GLY A 247 8.64 4.25 -12.24
C GLY A 247 8.90 4.65 -13.69
N TRP A 248 8.11 4.15 -14.64
CA TRP A 248 8.21 4.59 -16.04
C TRP A 248 7.77 6.03 -16.22
N VAL A 249 6.67 6.44 -15.59
CA VAL A 249 6.16 7.82 -15.67
C VAL A 249 7.20 8.79 -15.11
N MET A 250 7.80 8.47 -13.96
CA MET A 250 8.89 9.23 -13.34
C MET A 250 10.08 9.37 -14.28
N LEU A 251 10.56 8.26 -14.87
CA LEU A 251 11.68 8.29 -15.79
C LEU A 251 11.33 9.08 -17.04
N LYS A 252 10.12 8.94 -17.57
CA LYS A 252 9.66 9.74 -18.71
C LYS A 252 9.55 11.23 -18.36
N ALA A 253 9.21 11.57 -17.12
CA ALA A 253 9.21 12.95 -16.64
C ALA A 253 10.64 13.52 -16.52
N GLN A 254 11.63 12.70 -16.18
CA GLN A 254 13.04 13.10 -16.16
C GLN A 254 13.54 13.56 -17.55
N GLU A 255 12.95 13.06 -18.63
CA GLU A 255 13.20 13.54 -20.00
C GLU A 255 12.69 14.98 -20.25
N LYS A 256 11.72 15.44 -19.44
CA LYS A 256 11.05 16.73 -19.56
C LYS A 256 11.48 17.75 -18.50
N SER A 257 12.01 17.30 -17.38
CA SER A 257 12.50 18.14 -16.27
C SER A 257 13.58 17.42 -15.49
N ASP A 258 14.65 18.12 -15.11
CA ASP A 258 15.75 17.51 -14.36
C ASP A 258 15.41 17.39 -12.87
N PHE A 259 15.32 16.16 -12.36
CA PHE A 259 15.18 15.89 -10.92
C PHE A 259 16.55 15.72 -10.25
N ASP A 260 16.69 16.21 -9.01
CA ASP A 260 17.93 16.11 -8.23
C ASP A 260 18.24 14.67 -7.80
N PHE A 261 17.21 13.80 -7.72
CA PHE A 261 17.35 12.39 -7.41
C PHE A 261 16.07 11.63 -7.79
N LEU A 262 16.21 10.32 -7.98
CA LEU A 262 15.11 9.41 -8.28
C LEU A 262 15.04 8.30 -7.23
N ILE A 263 13.81 7.87 -6.92
CA ILE A 263 13.57 6.71 -6.08
C ILE A 263 12.49 5.86 -6.76
N SER A 264 12.86 4.65 -7.16
CA SER A 264 11.95 3.66 -7.73
C SER A 264 11.64 2.60 -6.69
N VAL A 265 10.35 2.37 -6.40
CA VAL A 265 9.89 1.26 -5.56
C VAL A 265 9.10 0.32 -6.45
N VAL A 266 9.61 -0.89 -6.66
CA VAL A 266 9.12 -1.89 -7.61
C VAL A 266 8.86 -1.34 -9.02
N GLY A 267 9.54 -0.25 -9.39
CA GLY A 267 9.42 0.36 -10.70
C GLY A 267 10.37 -0.30 -11.71
N PRO A 268 9.87 -0.71 -12.89
CA PRO A 268 10.70 -1.39 -13.87
C PRO A 268 11.80 -0.49 -14.46
N SER A 269 12.98 -1.05 -14.69
CA SER A 269 14.06 -0.48 -15.49
C SER A 269 14.08 -1.02 -16.93
N THR A 270 13.26 -2.03 -17.22
CA THR A 270 13.03 -2.63 -18.53
C THR A 270 11.93 -1.88 -19.30
N SER A 271 11.74 -2.19 -20.59
CA SER A 271 10.62 -1.63 -21.35
C SER A 271 9.29 -2.19 -20.84
N VAL A 272 8.17 -1.48 -21.10
CA VAL A 272 6.82 -1.97 -20.77
C VAL A 272 6.59 -3.36 -21.34
N LYS A 273 6.94 -3.55 -22.62
CA LYS A 273 6.85 -4.85 -23.29
C LYS A 273 7.67 -5.94 -22.58
N ASP A 274 8.95 -5.67 -22.31
CA ASP A 274 9.82 -6.65 -21.67
C ASP A 274 9.29 -7.02 -20.28
N GLN A 275 8.79 -6.04 -19.53
CA GLN A 275 8.19 -6.28 -18.21
C GLN A 275 6.93 -7.14 -18.33
N GLN A 276 6.06 -6.93 -19.32
CA GLN A 276 4.86 -7.77 -19.51
C GLN A 276 5.24 -9.23 -19.81
N ILE A 277 6.24 -9.45 -20.66
CA ILE A 277 6.75 -10.80 -20.95
C ILE A 277 7.39 -11.43 -19.71
N GLN A 278 8.18 -10.66 -18.95
CA GLN A 278 8.77 -11.13 -17.69
C GLN A 278 7.68 -11.50 -16.67
N SER A 279 6.67 -10.66 -16.51
CA SER A 279 5.52 -10.90 -15.64
C SER A 279 4.76 -12.16 -16.01
N ALA A 280 4.57 -12.43 -17.31
CA ALA A 280 3.96 -13.67 -17.79
C ALA A 280 4.80 -14.91 -17.41
N VAL A 281 6.12 -14.87 -17.59
CA VAL A 281 7.01 -15.97 -17.23
C VAL A 281 7.04 -16.22 -15.73
N TYR A 282 7.28 -15.19 -14.92
CA TYR A 282 7.39 -15.34 -13.47
C TYR A 282 6.04 -15.60 -12.82
N GLY A 283 4.96 -15.01 -13.32
CA GLY A 283 3.60 -15.23 -12.85
C GLY A 283 3.16 -16.69 -13.06
N THR A 284 3.39 -17.25 -14.25
CA THR A 284 3.06 -18.67 -14.50
C THR A 284 3.82 -19.62 -13.57
N GLU A 285 5.08 -19.33 -13.25
CA GLU A 285 5.85 -20.09 -12.25
C GLU A 285 5.31 -19.89 -10.83
N PHE A 286 4.98 -18.67 -10.44
CA PHE A 286 4.45 -18.33 -9.11
C PHE A 286 3.14 -19.05 -8.81
N TYR A 287 2.21 -19.04 -9.77
CA TYR A 287 0.91 -19.72 -9.68
C TYR A 287 0.98 -21.22 -10.05
N LYS A 288 2.17 -21.73 -10.43
CA LYS A 288 2.42 -23.14 -10.81
C LYS A 288 1.52 -23.60 -11.96
N LEU A 289 1.36 -22.75 -12.97
CA LEU A 289 0.58 -23.03 -14.16
C LEU A 289 1.33 -23.97 -15.11
N SER A 290 0.61 -24.57 -16.06
CA SER A 290 1.19 -25.50 -17.04
C SER A 290 2.05 -24.78 -18.08
N GLU A 291 2.95 -25.51 -18.76
CA GLU A 291 3.72 -24.98 -19.90
C GLU A 291 2.82 -24.54 -21.05
N ASP A 292 1.66 -25.18 -21.24
CA ASP A 292 0.65 -24.76 -22.22
C ASP A 292 0.09 -23.38 -21.84
N SER A 293 -0.26 -23.18 -20.56
CA SER A 293 -0.73 -21.88 -20.03
C SER A 293 0.31 -20.78 -20.25
N LYS A 294 1.59 -21.11 -20.01
CA LYS A 294 2.71 -20.19 -20.23
C LYS A 294 2.86 -19.82 -21.70
N THR A 295 2.77 -20.79 -22.60
CA THR A 295 2.84 -20.56 -24.05
C THR A 295 1.68 -19.69 -24.53
N GLU A 296 0.46 -19.95 -24.04
CA GLU A 296 -0.73 -19.17 -24.35
C GLU A 296 -0.64 -17.72 -23.87
N LEU A 297 -0.22 -17.51 -22.61
CA LEU A 297 -0.06 -16.18 -22.04
C LEU A 297 1.05 -15.38 -22.74
N LEU A 298 2.16 -16.02 -23.12
CA LEU A 298 3.22 -15.36 -23.89
C LEU A 298 2.71 -14.93 -25.27
N ASN A 299 2.01 -15.80 -25.99
CA ASN A 299 1.39 -15.45 -27.27
C ASN A 299 0.37 -14.31 -27.11
N TYR A 300 -0.46 -14.36 -26.08
CA TYR A 300 -1.39 -13.27 -25.75
C TYR A 300 -0.65 -11.95 -25.53
N THR A 301 0.41 -11.97 -24.72
CA THR A 301 1.22 -10.78 -24.39
C THR A 301 1.90 -10.19 -25.63
N GLU A 302 2.45 -11.04 -26.51
CA GLU A 302 3.03 -10.61 -27.79
C GLU A 302 2.00 -9.94 -28.69
N LEU A 303 0.79 -10.51 -28.82
CA LEU A 303 -0.30 -9.91 -29.59
C LEU A 303 -0.70 -8.53 -29.03
N LEU A 304 -0.79 -8.40 -27.70
CA LEU A 304 -1.09 -7.11 -27.07
C LEU A 304 -0.02 -6.06 -27.37
N CYS A 305 1.26 -6.45 -27.44
CA CYS A 305 2.36 -5.51 -27.61
C CYS A 305 2.65 -5.15 -29.08
N GLU A 306 2.56 -6.13 -30.00
CA GLU A 306 3.15 -5.99 -31.34
C GLU A 306 2.14 -6.02 -32.49
N ALA A 307 0.99 -6.68 -32.33
CA ALA A 307 0.11 -6.94 -33.45
C ALA A 307 -0.61 -5.66 -33.95
N GLU A 308 -1.04 -5.65 -35.21
CA GLU A 308 -1.97 -4.61 -35.67
C GLU A 308 -3.35 -4.80 -35.00
N ALA A 309 -4.00 -3.71 -34.60
CA ALA A 309 -5.37 -3.75 -34.10
C ALA A 309 -6.32 -4.05 -35.27
N SER A 310 -6.73 -5.32 -35.39
CA SER A 310 -7.58 -5.83 -36.47
C SER A 310 -8.61 -6.82 -35.92
N GLU A 311 -9.67 -7.09 -36.68
CA GLU A 311 -10.65 -8.12 -36.32
C GLU A 311 -9.98 -9.49 -36.11
N LYS A 312 -9.00 -9.83 -36.94
CA LYS A 312 -8.25 -11.08 -36.84
C LYS A 312 -7.45 -11.15 -35.53
N THR A 313 -6.80 -10.05 -35.14
CA THR A 313 -6.04 -9.96 -33.89
C THR A 313 -6.97 -10.07 -32.69
N PHE A 314 -8.11 -9.36 -32.74
CA PHE A 314 -9.12 -9.41 -31.69
C PHE A 314 -9.69 -10.82 -31.52
N GLU A 315 -10.07 -11.49 -32.60
CA GLU A 315 -10.53 -12.89 -32.57
C GLU A 315 -9.49 -13.84 -31.95
N SER A 316 -8.21 -13.65 -32.29
CA SER A 316 -7.10 -14.43 -31.72
C SER A 316 -6.95 -14.20 -30.21
N ILE A 317 -7.05 -12.94 -29.78
CA ILE A 317 -7.02 -12.53 -28.37
C ILE A 317 -8.23 -13.12 -27.62
N SER A 318 -9.45 -13.00 -28.16
CA SER A 318 -10.66 -13.53 -27.53
C SER A 318 -10.59 -15.05 -27.36
N ASN A 319 -10.08 -15.77 -28.35
CA ASN A 319 -9.90 -17.22 -28.25
C ASN A 319 -8.87 -17.61 -27.17
N LEU A 320 -7.80 -16.82 -27.00
CA LEU A 320 -6.86 -17.02 -25.90
C LEU A 320 -7.51 -16.72 -24.54
N LEU A 321 -8.31 -15.66 -24.43
CA LEU A 321 -9.01 -15.34 -23.17
C LEU A 321 -10.00 -16.44 -22.74
N LEU A 322 -10.67 -17.11 -23.67
CA LEU A 322 -11.51 -18.27 -23.33
C LEU A 322 -10.68 -19.40 -22.72
N LYS A 323 -9.50 -19.67 -23.29
CA LYS A 323 -8.56 -20.66 -22.74
C LYS A 323 -7.97 -20.21 -21.41
N ALA A 324 -7.82 -18.90 -21.18
CA ALA A 324 -7.31 -18.35 -19.93
C ALA A 324 -8.17 -18.74 -18.72
N GLU A 325 -9.49 -18.77 -18.90
CA GLU A 325 -10.43 -19.22 -17.87
C GLU A 325 -10.27 -20.71 -17.59
N GLU A 326 -10.14 -21.53 -18.64
CA GLU A 326 -9.98 -22.99 -18.53
C GLU A 326 -8.62 -23.39 -17.91
N ASN A 327 -7.56 -22.69 -18.30
CA ASN A 327 -6.17 -23.00 -17.95
C ASN A 327 -5.67 -22.19 -16.75
N GLY A 328 -6.49 -21.30 -16.18
CA GLY A 328 -6.22 -20.60 -14.91
C GLY A 328 -5.23 -19.44 -14.99
N TRP A 329 -4.83 -19.01 -16.19
CA TRP A 329 -3.93 -17.85 -16.36
C TRP A 329 -4.67 -16.50 -16.44
N MET A 330 -6.01 -16.49 -16.38
CA MET A 330 -6.80 -15.26 -16.32
C MET A 330 -6.45 -14.40 -15.09
N GLU A 331 -6.09 -15.02 -13.96
CA GLU A 331 -5.70 -14.34 -12.70
C GLU A 331 -4.43 -13.48 -12.84
N LEU A 332 -3.66 -13.65 -13.92
CA LEU A 332 -2.44 -12.89 -14.21
C LEU A 332 -2.71 -11.60 -15.01
N LEU A 333 -3.96 -11.35 -15.41
CA LEU A 333 -4.35 -10.19 -16.21
C LEU A 333 -5.22 -9.21 -15.41
N ASP A 334 -4.98 -7.91 -15.61
CA ASP A 334 -5.88 -6.85 -15.14
C ASP A 334 -7.01 -6.63 -16.17
N GLU A 335 -8.11 -5.99 -15.76
CA GLU A 335 -9.16 -5.55 -16.71
C GLU A 335 -8.60 -4.67 -17.82
N THR A 336 -7.61 -3.83 -17.49
CA THR A 336 -6.97 -2.92 -18.44
C THR A 336 -5.99 -3.62 -19.40
N ASP A 337 -5.79 -4.93 -19.28
CA ASP A 337 -5.08 -5.78 -20.24
C ASP A 337 -6.03 -6.43 -21.27
N LYS A 338 -7.33 -6.47 -20.99
CA LYS A 338 -8.32 -7.22 -21.77
C LYS A 338 -9.11 -6.30 -22.71
N PRO A 339 -8.92 -6.38 -24.04
CA PRO A 339 -9.72 -5.58 -24.96
C PRO A 339 -11.14 -6.14 -25.10
N SER A 340 -12.15 -5.27 -25.18
CA SER A 340 -13.54 -5.65 -25.49
C SER A 340 -13.90 -5.58 -26.98
N SER A 341 -13.03 -4.97 -27.79
CA SER A 341 -13.18 -4.85 -29.24
C SER A 341 -11.80 -4.71 -29.91
N LYS A 342 -11.76 -4.80 -31.25
CA LYS A 342 -10.51 -4.53 -31.99
C LYS A 342 -9.98 -3.11 -31.77
N ASP A 343 -10.85 -2.12 -31.57
CA ASP A 343 -10.46 -0.72 -31.42
C ASP A 343 -9.87 -0.50 -30.01
N ASP A 344 -10.36 -1.25 -29.02
CA ASP A 344 -9.85 -1.22 -27.64
C ASP A 344 -8.42 -1.73 -27.52
N ILE A 345 -7.93 -2.54 -28.46
CA ILE A 345 -6.54 -3.02 -28.47
C ILE A 345 -5.56 -1.84 -28.40
N GLN A 346 -5.84 -0.74 -29.11
CA GLN A 346 -4.99 0.46 -29.10
C GLN A 346 -5.11 1.27 -27.80
N ASN A 347 -6.22 1.10 -27.08
CA ASN A 347 -6.50 1.79 -25.83
C ASN A 347 -6.02 1.02 -24.59
N LEU A 348 -5.47 -0.19 -24.78
CA LEU A 348 -4.85 -0.95 -23.69
C LEU A 348 -3.71 -0.17 -23.06
N TRP A 349 -3.57 -0.34 -21.75
CA TRP A 349 -2.56 0.35 -20.96
C TRP A 349 -1.15 0.10 -21.52
N VAL A 350 -0.83 -1.16 -21.85
CA VAL A 350 0.47 -1.57 -22.40
C VAL A 350 0.85 -0.85 -23.71
N ARG A 351 -0.15 -0.46 -24.54
CA ARG A 351 0.08 0.26 -25.79
C ARG A 351 0.22 1.76 -25.59
N ARG A 352 -0.73 2.38 -24.89
CA ARG A 352 -0.71 3.84 -24.63
C ARG A 352 0.49 4.29 -23.81
N HIS A 353 1.05 3.38 -23.00
CA HIS A 353 2.19 3.67 -22.15
C HIS A 353 3.49 3.00 -22.61
N SER A 354 3.52 2.39 -23.80
CA SER A 354 4.69 1.71 -24.34
C SER A 354 5.92 2.63 -24.30
N PHE A 355 6.93 2.22 -23.53
CA PHE A 355 8.10 3.03 -23.23
C PHE A 355 9.28 2.15 -22.79
N ASP A 356 10.49 2.59 -23.11
CA ASP A 356 11.75 2.01 -22.62
C ASP A 356 12.58 3.11 -21.94
N PRO A 357 12.85 3.01 -20.62
CA PRO A 357 13.63 4.00 -19.88
C PRO A 357 15.15 3.91 -20.09
N GLY A 358 15.66 2.93 -20.83
CA GLY A 358 17.08 2.61 -20.92
C GLY A 358 17.93 3.79 -21.39
N LYS A 359 17.45 4.59 -22.36
CA LYS A 359 18.16 5.79 -22.83
C LYS A 359 18.30 6.81 -21.70
N ILE A 360 17.21 7.11 -20.99
CA ILE A 360 17.19 8.06 -19.86
C ILE A 360 18.13 7.59 -18.76
N LEU A 361 18.00 6.33 -18.36
CA LEU A 361 18.83 5.73 -17.31
C LEU A 361 20.33 5.72 -17.67
N SER A 362 20.68 5.52 -18.95
CA SER A 362 22.08 5.60 -19.40
C SER A 362 22.67 7.01 -19.36
N GLN A 363 21.82 8.04 -19.30
CA GLN A 363 22.23 9.44 -19.33
C GLN A 363 22.10 10.13 -17.97
N PHE A 364 21.32 9.56 -17.04
CA PHE A 364 21.06 10.13 -15.72
C PHE A 364 22.35 10.23 -14.88
N GLN A 365 22.62 11.42 -14.34
CA GLN A 365 23.88 11.76 -13.62
C GLN A 365 23.70 12.04 -12.13
N ASN A 366 22.49 11.87 -11.60
CA ASN A 366 22.16 12.15 -10.20
C ASN A 366 21.93 10.84 -9.42
N PRO A 367 21.83 10.89 -8.07
CA PRO A 367 21.56 9.72 -7.26
C PRO A 367 20.23 9.04 -7.61
N TYR A 368 20.25 7.70 -7.70
CA TYR A 368 19.10 6.85 -7.98
C TYR A 368 19.04 5.67 -7.01
N LEU A 369 17.93 5.56 -6.28
CA LEU A 369 17.59 4.39 -5.47
C LEU A 369 16.56 3.53 -6.21
N ALA A 370 16.83 2.24 -6.39
CA ALA A 370 15.89 1.26 -6.93
C ALA A 370 15.66 0.12 -5.94
N ILE A 371 14.43 -0.04 -5.46
CA ILE A 371 14.04 -1.06 -4.50
C ILE A 371 13.10 -2.06 -5.19
N TYR A 372 13.39 -3.35 -5.08
CA TYR A 372 12.57 -4.45 -5.62
C TYR A 372 12.21 -5.47 -4.53
N GLY A 373 11.16 -6.26 -4.73
CA GLY A 373 10.86 -7.43 -3.90
C GLY A 373 11.50 -8.71 -4.47
N ASP A 374 12.03 -9.60 -3.61
CA ASP A 374 12.58 -10.89 -4.08
C ASP A 374 11.50 -11.92 -4.49
N LYS A 375 10.23 -11.67 -4.14
CA LYS A 375 9.05 -12.44 -4.53
C LYS A 375 8.15 -11.71 -5.52
N ASP A 376 8.52 -10.50 -5.93
CA ASP A 376 7.78 -9.74 -6.92
C ASP A 376 7.88 -10.44 -8.29
N TRP A 377 6.79 -11.10 -8.69
CA TRP A 377 6.67 -11.73 -9.99
C TRP A 377 6.18 -10.76 -11.08
N ILE A 378 5.57 -9.64 -10.70
CA ILE A 378 5.07 -8.62 -11.62
C ILE A 378 6.26 -7.82 -12.15
N VAL A 379 7.17 -7.39 -11.28
CA VAL A 379 8.43 -6.73 -11.65
C VAL A 379 9.61 -7.55 -11.15
N PRO A 380 9.98 -8.62 -11.87
CA PRO A 380 11.07 -9.51 -11.47
C PRO A 380 12.38 -8.77 -11.23
N TYR A 381 12.90 -8.86 -10.01
CA TYR A 381 14.08 -8.08 -9.63
C TYR A 381 15.32 -8.45 -10.45
N LYS A 382 15.49 -9.71 -10.86
CA LYS A 382 16.76 -10.17 -11.47
C LYS A 382 17.08 -9.43 -12.76
N GLU A 383 16.09 -9.32 -13.64
CA GLU A 383 16.18 -8.65 -14.94
C GLU A 383 16.39 -7.15 -14.74
N ASN A 384 15.65 -6.55 -13.82
CA ASN A 384 15.70 -5.12 -13.54
C ASN A 384 17.04 -4.71 -12.88
N VAL A 385 17.50 -5.44 -11.86
CA VAL A 385 18.80 -5.22 -11.19
C VAL A 385 19.95 -5.43 -12.16
N LYS A 386 19.92 -6.51 -12.96
CA LYS A 386 20.94 -6.76 -13.98
C LYS A 386 21.04 -5.60 -14.95
N ARG A 387 19.91 -5.16 -15.53
CA ARG A 387 19.86 -4.05 -16.48
C ARG A 387 20.35 -2.74 -15.87
N LEU A 388 19.99 -2.45 -14.61
CA LEU A 388 20.47 -1.26 -13.92
C LEU A 388 21.99 -1.28 -13.72
N ASN A 389 22.56 -2.42 -13.32
CA ASN A 389 24.01 -2.56 -13.17
C ASN A 389 24.76 -2.39 -14.51
N GLU A 390 24.16 -2.84 -15.63
CA GLU A 390 24.70 -2.63 -16.98
C GLU A 390 24.62 -1.15 -17.41
N LEU A 391 23.56 -0.42 -17.01
CA LEU A 391 23.36 0.99 -17.37
C LEU A 391 24.16 1.97 -16.49
N PHE A 392 24.53 1.57 -15.27
CA PHE A 392 25.30 2.37 -14.30
C PHE A 392 26.66 1.72 -14.01
N GLU A 393 27.53 1.72 -15.01
CA GLU A 393 28.89 1.18 -14.91
C GLU A 393 29.96 2.26 -14.64
N GLY A 394 31.17 1.80 -14.31
CA GLY A 394 32.33 2.67 -14.07
C GLY A 394 32.07 3.70 -12.95
N GLU A 395 32.41 4.97 -13.22
CA GLU A 395 32.22 6.07 -12.27
C GLU A 395 30.75 6.35 -11.93
N ARG A 396 29.80 5.92 -12.77
CA ARG A 396 28.36 6.11 -12.53
C ARG A 396 27.77 5.04 -11.59
N ALA A 397 28.49 3.96 -11.32
CA ALA A 397 28.04 2.92 -10.38
C ALA A 397 27.73 3.47 -8.98
N LYS A 398 28.43 4.53 -8.54
CA LYS A 398 28.20 5.21 -7.25
C LYS A 398 26.89 6.00 -7.18
N LEU A 399 26.28 6.30 -8.33
CA LEU A 399 25.00 7.01 -8.41
C LEU A 399 23.82 6.07 -8.16
N LEU A 400 23.99 4.76 -8.39
CA LEU A 400 22.93 3.78 -8.25
C LEU A 400 23.06 3.02 -6.93
N LYS A 401 21.96 2.97 -6.18
CA LYS A 401 21.77 2.03 -5.08
C LYS A 401 20.61 1.10 -5.40
N THR A 402 20.88 -0.20 -5.44
CA THR A 402 19.86 -1.22 -5.68
C THR A 402 19.62 -2.03 -4.41
N VAL A 403 18.36 -2.22 -4.06
CA VAL A 403 17.93 -2.99 -2.88
C VAL A 403 16.95 -4.07 -3.33
N VAL A 404 17.16 -5.30 -2.85
CA VAL A 404 16.21 -6.39 -3.01
C VAL A 404 15.67 -6.75 -1.63
N ALA A 405 14.41 -6.40 -1.39
CA ALA A 405 13.72 -6.61 -0.14
C ALA A 405 13.38 -8.10 0.06
N TYR A 406 13.80 -8.64 1.20
CA TYR A 406 13.67 -10.06 1.49
C TYR A 406 12.22 -10.47 1.79
N ASN A 407 11.77 -11.52 1.10
CA ASN A 407 10.44 -12.10 1.16
C ASN A 407 9.33 -11.06 0.92
N ALA A 408 9.59 -10.09 0.03
CA ALA A 408 8.69 -9.00 -0.29
C ALA A 408 8.12 -9.19 -1.70
N GLU A 409 6.80 -9.01 -1.83
CA GLU A 409 6.05 -9.08 -3.09
C GLU A 409 5.92 -7.70 -3.75
N HIS A 410 5.00 -7.54 -4.72
CA HIS A 410 4.93 -6.35 -5.56
C HIS A 410 4.55 -5.08 -4.80
N GLY A 411 3.59 -5.12 -3.88
CA GLY A 411 3.31 -3.97 -3.01
C GLY A 411 4.36 -3.80 -1.90
N THR A 412 5.45 -4.58 -1.93
CA THR A 412 6.50 -4.72 -0.91
C THR A 412 6.05 -5.38 0.39
N GLU A 413 4.84 -5.97 0.39
CA GLU A 413 4.32 -6.79 1.47
C GLU A 413 5.09 -8.07 1.68
N LYS A 414 5.10 -8.48 2.95
CA LYS A 414 5.63 -9.74 3.42
C LYS A 414 4.50 -10.52 4.04
N GLU A 415 4.35 -11.78 3.64
CA GLU A 415 3.31 -12.66 4.16
C GLU A 415 3.38 -12.83 5.69
N GLY A 416 2.21 -13.09 6.28
CA GLY A 416 2.12 -13.50 7.68
C GLY A 416 2.44 -14.99 7.84
N LYS A 417 3.51 -15.36 8.54
CA LYS A 417 3.93 -16.76 8.72
C LYS A 417 4.71 -17.02 9.99
N TYR A 418 4.80 -18.28 10.40
CA TYR A 418 5.77 -18.69 11.42
C TYR A 418 7.18 -18.70 10.84
N ILE A 419 8.11 -18.09 11.57
CA ILE A 419 9.53 -18.10 11.26
C ILE A 419 10.23 -18.96 12.31
N ASN A 420 10.93 -19.99 11.86
CA ASN A 420 11.80 -20.80 12.69
C ASN A 420 13.23 -20.23 12.61
N MET A 421 13.81 -19.92 13.76
CA MET A 421 15.17 -19.44 13.90
C MET A 421 16.08 -20.57 14.40
N LYS A 422 17.39 -20.29 14.44
CA LYS A 422 18.36 -21.17 15.10
C LYS A 422 18.06 -21.25 16.61
N ASN A 423 18.49 -22.34 17.25
CA ASN A 423 18.37 -22.58 18.70
C ASN A 423 16.93 -22.63 19.22
N GLU A 424 16.02 -23.30 18.50
CA GLU A 424 14.63 -23.56 18.93
C GLU A 424 13.76 -22.31 19.17
N HIS A 425 14.21 -21.14 18.72
CA HIS A 425 13.39 -19.95 18.73
C HIS A 425 12.48 -19.90 17.49
N SER A 426 11.24 -19.52 17.68
CA SER A 426 10.32 -19.21 16.58
C SER A 426 9.46 -18.01 16.94
N TYR A 427 8.93 -17.32 15.94
CA TYR A 427 7.98 -16.24 16.16
C TYR A 427 6.98 -16.17 15.01
N TRP A 428 5.84 -15.53 15.25
CA TRP A 428 4.92 -15.18 14.19
C TRP A 428 5.35 -13.87 13.54
N HIS A 429 5.67 -13.90 12.25
CA HIS A 429 5.82 -12.71 11.44
C HIS A 429 4.43 -12.25 11.00
N PHE A 430 4.00 -11.06 11.39
CA PHE A 430 2.75 -10.48 10.91
C PHE A 430 2.88 -10.06 9.45
N PHE A 431 1.76 -10.07 8.73
CA PHE A 431 1.71 -9.43 7.42
C PHE A 431 2.05 -7.95 7.59
N ARG A 432 3.03 -7.46 6.83
CA ARG A 432 3.49 -6.07 6.88
C ARG A 432 4.33 -5.72 5.67
N ILE A 433 4.50 -4.44 5.40
CA ILE A 433 5.44 -3.94 4.40
C ILE A 433 6.88 -4.14 4.87
N SER A 434 7.76 -4.47 3.93
CA SER A 434 9.17 -4.67 4.24
C SER A 434 9.76 -3.38 4.84
N PRO A 435 10.34 -3.43 6.07
CA PRO A 435 10.95 -2.27 6.69
C PRO A 435 12.15 -1.75 5.89
N GLN A 436 12.75 -2.60 5.04
CA GLN A 436 13.85 -2.19 4.16
C GLN A 436 13.45 -1.05 3.24
N VAL A 437 12.18 -0.96 2.81
CA VAL A 437 11.74 0.14 1.93
C VAL A 437 11.92 1.49 2.63
N LYS A 438 11.32 1.65 3.84
CA LYS A 438 11.45 2.90 4.63
C LYS A 438 12.91 3.16 5.02
N ILE A 439 13.62 2.13 5.51
CA ILE A 439 15.01 2.27 5.96
C ILE A 439 15.90 2.77 4.82
N GLU A 440 15.79 2.17 3.64
CA GLU A 440 16.68 2.46 2.53
C GLU A 440 16.36 3.79 1.86
N ILE A 441 15.09 4.21 1.80
CA ILE A 441 14.70 5.56 1.37
C ILE A 441 15.33 6.60 2.30
N ILE A 442 15.14 6.48 3.61
CA ILE A 442 15.68 7.45 4.58
C ILE A 442 17.21 7.46 4.57
N GLN A 443 17.85 6.28 4.48
CA GLN A 443 19.30 6.20 4.42
C GLN A 443 19.85 6.82 3.13
N PHE A 444 19.21 6.58 1.97
CA PHE A 444 19.57 7.20 0.71
C PHE A 444 19.47 8.73 0.76
N LEU A 445 18.39 9.26 1.36
CA LEU A 445 18.24 10.71 1.52
C LEU A 445 19.34 11.30 2.40
N LYS A 446 19.71 10.63 3.51
CA LYS A 446 20.81 11.05 4.38
C LYS A 446 22.17 11.01 3.68
N ASP A 447 22.49 9.88 3.04
CA ASP A 447 23.78 9.64 2.40
C ASP A 447 24.07 10.67 1.29
N ASN A 448 23.02 11.21 0.67
CA ASN A 448 23.13 12.21 -0.40
C ASN A 448 22.83 13.65 0.06
N GLY A 449 22.65 13.88 1.38
CA GLY A 449 22.47 15.22 1.94
C GLY A 449 21.11 15.88 1.64
N PHE A 450 20.07 15.08 1.40
CA PHE A 450 18.71 15.57 1.15
C PHE A 450 17.89 15.77 2.44
N ILE A 451 18.32 15.22 3.58
CA ILE A 451 17.73 15.43 4.93
C ILE A 451 18.78 15.60 6.02
#